data_AF-A0A0N4ZAN5-F1
#
_entry.id   AF-A0A0N4ZAN5-F1
#
_cell.length_a   1.000
_cell.length_b   1.000
_cell.length_c   1.000
_cell.angle_alpha   90.00
_cell.angle_beta   90.00
_cell.angle_gamma   90.00
#
_symmetry.space_group_name_H-M   'P 1'
#
loop_
_entity.id
_entity.type
_entity.pdbx_description
1 polymer ?
#
loop_
_entity_poly.entity_id
_entity_poly.type
_entity_poly.pdbx_seq_one_letter_code
_entity_poly.pdbx_strand_id
1 'polypeptide(L)'
;MIPIPDAIFLVVQCFGYILYIMMSICFLYKLITGNKHDSDTNTFLIHFIANCVIDITQVCTVIFFQKFLHWMFLFEFLTKTESLRYIYAPLIYMAMLASVLGCTFTVINRYCALCYAVDFREKWTNNVSFCLIAFQIIFPIAAFSFNFFNRSTIIYVETFNFYLFTIPSYTVSMVNNIIFATLIFLCTLTTILMNIIIFKKFSKIMENVSEKEKHKKHLMMIYMIITTICMITLFVEQFARFLFIQLKMYDAVYFTAFPLFWILPILTLAQPVTTLIMSKYMRQYFILFYFHNIIPKRVLPDEKEMNNTKSISDKKSKKPVSALVL
;
A
#
# COMPACT_ATOMS: atom_id res chain seq x y z
N MET A 1 -28.73 0.44 7.01
CA MET A 1 -28.54 1.83 6.50
C MET A 1 -27.09 2.20 6.73
N ILE A 2 -26.37 2.69 5.71
CA ILE A 2 -24.95 3.04 5.86
C ILE A 2 -24.84 4.29 6.73
N PRO A 3 -24.03 4.30 7.81
CA PRO A 3 -23.77 5.52 8.56
C PRO A 3 -23.21 6.63 7.65
N ILE A 4 -23.66 7.88 7.84
CA ILE A 4 -23.21 9.01 7.00
C ILE A 4 -21.67 9.13 6.95
N PRO A 5 -20.92 9.00 8.08
CA PRO A 5 -19.46 9.07 8.04
C PRO A 5 -18.83 7.98 7.17
N ASP A 6 -19.35 6.76 7.24
CA ASP A 6 -18.90 5.63 6.43
C ASP A 6 -19.17 5.85 4.94
N ALA A 7 -20.33 6.44 4.61
CA ALA A 7 -20.69 6.76 3.23
C ALA A 7 -19.76 7.82 2.63
N ILE A 8 -19.50 8.90 3.36
CA ILE A 8 -18.55 9.96 2.93
C ILE A 8 -17.16 9.34 2.73
N PHE A 9 -16.70 8.54 3.69
CA PHE A 9 -15.39 7.93 3.62
C PHE A 9 -15.28 6.91 2.47
N LEU A 10 -16.34 6.14 2.20
CA LEU A 10 -16.40 5.23 1.05
C LEU A 10 -16.29 5.98 -0.27
N VAL A 11 -16.93 7.14 -0.41
CA VAL A 11 -16.81 7.97 -1.63
C VAL A 11 -15.37 8.44 -1.83
N VAL A 12 -14.72 8.93 -0.77
CA VAL A 12 -13.30 9.33 -0.81
C VAL A 12 -12.40 8.14 -1.17
N GLN A 13 -12.68 6.96 -0.60
CA GLN A 13 -11.97 5.73 -0.91
C GLN A 13 -12.10 5.34 -2.38
N CYS A 14 -13.33 5.29 -2.90
CA CYS A 14 -13.59 4.96 -4.31
C CYS A 14 -12.84 5.90 -5.25
N PHE A 15 -12.87 7.21 -5.00
CA PHE A 15 -12.11 8.17 -5.79
C PHE A 15 -10.60 7.91 -5.71
N GLY A 16 -10.07 7.66 -4.52
CA GLY A 16 -8.66 7.34 -4.31
C GLY A 16 -8.22 6.08 -5.05
N TYR A 17 -9.03 5.01 -5.02
CA TYR A 17 -8.71 3.76 -5.72
C TYR A 17 -8.81 3.90 -7.23
N ILE A 18 -9.78 4.66 -7.75
CA ILE A 18 -9.85 5.00 -9.17
C ILE A 18 -8.56 5.71 -9.58
N LEU A 19 -8.12 6.71 -8.81
CA LEU A 19 -6.87 7.42 -9.08
C LEU A 19 -5.67 6.46 -9.05
N TYR A 20 -5.59 5.56 -8.07
CA TYR A 20 -4.51 4.58 -7.96
C TYR A 20 -4.45 3.66 -9.18
N ILE A 21 -5.60 3.12 -9.62
CA ILE A 21 -5.71 2.29 -10.82
C ILE A 21 -5.29 3.07 -12.07
N MET A 22 -5.78 4.30 -12.24
CA MET A 22 -5.40 5.15 -13.37
C MET A 22 -3.89 5.43 -13.39
N MET A 23 -3.27 5.71 -12.23
CA MET A 23 -1.82 5.89 -12.13
C MET A 23 -1.07 4.62 -12.52
N SER A 24 -1.53 3.45 -12.05
CA SER A 24 -0.92 2.17 -12.38
C SER A 24 -1.01 1.82 -13.87
N ILE A 25 -2.15 2.09 -14.53
CA ILE A 25 -2.30 1.92 -15.99
C ILE A 25 -1.33 2.84 -16.74
N CYS A 26 -1.26 4.11 -16.33
CA CYS A 26 -0.36 5.10 -16.91
C CYS A 26 1.12 4.69 -16.77
N PHE A 27 1.51 4.18 -15.60
CA PHE A 27 2.86 3.70 -15.33
C PHE A 27 3.18 2.40 -16.06
N LEU A 28 2.21 1.50 -16.22
CA LEU A 28 2.34 0.29 -17.02
C LEU A 28 2.60 0.63 -18.49
N TYR A 29 1.82 1.56 -19.05
CA TYR A 29 2.04 2.04 -20.42
C TYR A 29 3.43 2.64 -20.59
N LYS A 30 3.86 3.47 -19.63
CA LYS A 30 5.22 4.04 -19.61
C LYS A 30 6.31 2.97 -19.55
N LEU A 31 6.11 1.90 -18.78
CA LEU A 31 7.06 0.79 -18.68
C LEU A 31 7.17 0.00 -19.98
N ILE A 32 6.05 -0.20 -20.69
CA ILE A 32 6.00 -0.94 -21.97
C ILE A 32 6.59 -0.11 -23.11
N THR A 33 6.30 1.18 -23.16
CA THR A 33 6.68 2.07 -24.28
C THR A 33 8.00 2.82 -24.07
N GLY A 34 8.49 2.88 -22.84
CA GLY A 34 9.69 3.63 -22.48
C GLY A 34 10.99 2.97 -22.93
N ASN A 35 12.04 3.79 -23.11
CA ASN A 35 13.39 3.30 -23.38
C ASN A 35 13.92 2.47 -22.19
N LYS A 36 14.44 1.27 -22.47
CA LYS A 36 14.94 0.30 -21.47
C LYS A 36 16.12 0.76 -20.61
N HIS A 37 16.70 1.94 -20.87
CA HIS A 37 17.90 2.44 -20.20
C HIS A 37 17.67 3.10 -18.83
N ASP A 38 16.43 3.27 -18.38
CA ASP A 38 16.08 3.93 -17.11
C ASP A 38 15.76 2.90 -16.00
N SER A 39 16.76 2.09 -15.61
CA SER A 39 16.60 0.94 -14.68
C SER A 39 15.97 1.32 -13.34
N ASP A 40 16.39 2.43 -12.75
CA ASP A 40 16.01 2.84 -11.40
C ASP A 40 14.54 3.30 -11.35
N THR A 41 14.11 4.00 -12.39
CA THR A 41 12.71 4.40 -12.54
C THR A 41 11.83 3.17 -12.73
N ASN A 42 12.27 2.19 -13.51
CA ASN A 42 11.48 1.00 -13.82
C ASN A 42 11.18 0.14 -12.59
N THR A 43 12.12 -0.03 -11.66
CA THR A 43 11.91 -0.86 -10.46
C THR A 43 10.84 -0.27 -9.54
N PHE A 44 10.85 1.06 -9.35
CA PHE A 44 9.80 1.76 -8.61
C PHE A 44 8.42 1.57 -9.27
N LEU A 45 8.33 1.74 -10.59
CA LEU A 45 7.06 1.56 -11.33
C LEU A 45 6.53 0.14 -11.20
N ILE A 46 7.41 -0.87 -11.30
CA ILE A 46 7.05 -2.28 -11.15
C ILE A 46 6.44 -2.55 -9.76
N HIS A 47 7.10 -2.09 -8.69
CA HIS A 47 6.56 -2.23 -7.33
C HIS A 47 5.25 -1.46 -7.13
N PHE A 48 5.13 -0.26 -7.69
CA PHE A 48 3.91 0.55 -7.61
C PHE A 48 2.71 -0.17 -8.24
N ILE A 49 2.88 -0.73 -9.45
CA ILE A 49 1.82 -1.44 -10.16
C ILE A 49 1.44 -2.73 -9.43
N ALA A 50 2.43 -3.50 -8.97
CA ALA A 50 2.18 -4.73 -8.23
C ALA A 50 1.44 -4.47 -6.92
N ASN A 51 1.87 -3.46 -6.15
CA ASN A 51 1.18 -3.04 -4.93
C ASN A 51 -0.24 -2.58 -5.22
N CYS A 52 -0.49 -1.85 -6.31
CA CYS A 52 -1.85 -1.47 -6.68
C CYS A 52 -2.77 -2.69 -6.83
N VAL A 53 -2.33 -3.77 -7.48
CA VAL A 53 -3.15 -4.99 -7.63
C VAL A 53 -3.43 -5.64 -6.28
N ILE A 54 -2.41 -5.74 -5.43
CA ILE A 54 -2.50 -6.36 -4.11
C ILE A 54 -3.38 -5.52 -3.16
N ASP A 55 -3.19 -4.21 -3.14
CA ASP A 55 -3.95 -3.25 -2.33
C ASP A 55 -5.44 -3.24 -2.74
N ILE A 56 -5.73 -3.22 -4.05
CA ILE A 56 -7.12 -3.31 -4.54
C ILE A 56 -7.73 -4.66 -4.14
N THR A 57 -6.99 -5.76 -4.25
CA THR A 57 -7.46 -7.09 -3.82
C THR A 57 -7.78 -7.11 -2.32
N GLN A 58 -6.89 -6.54 -1.49
CA GLN A 58 -7.07 -6.40 -0.05
C GLN A 58 -8.32 -5.59 0.29
N VAL A 59 -8.48 -4.44 -0.35
CA VAL A 59 -9.62 -3.54 -0.13
C VAL A 59 -10.93 -4.18 -0.57
N CYS A 60 -10.97 -4.78 -1.77
CA CYS A 60 -12.14 -5.50 -2.25
C CYS A 60 -12.53 -6.62 -1.29
N THR A 61 -11.56 -7.34 -0.74
CA THR A 61 -11.79 -8.39 0.27
C THR A 61 -12.42 -7.82 1.54
N VAL A 62 -11.88 -6.72 2.08
CA VAL A 62 -12.42 -6.08 3.30
C VAL A 62 -13.83 -5.51 3.04
N ILE A 63 -14.04 -4.84 1.91
CA ILE A 63 -15.36 -4.29 1.56
C ILE A 63 -16.38 -5.42 1.43
N PHE A 64 -16.06 -6.45 0.65
CA PHE A 64 -16.98 -7.54 0.32
C PHE A 64 -17.29 -8.42 1.53
N PHE A 65 -16.29 -8.81 2.32
CA PHE A 65 -16.51 -9.73 3.44
C PHE A 65 -16.86 -9.04 4.75
N GLN A 66 -16.48 -7.78 4.97
CA GLN A 66 -16.73 -7.11 6.25
C GLN A 66 -17.76 -5.99 6.10
N LYS A 67 -17.52 -5.02 5.22
CA LYS A 67 -18.42 -3.84 5.10
C LYS A 67 -19.80 -4.19 4.55
N PHE A 68 -19.89 -5.06 3.54
CA PHE A 68 -21.19 -5.46 3.00
C PHE A 68 -22.04 -6.18 4.04
N LEU A 69 -21.45 -7.10 4.83
CA LEU A 69 -22.14 -7.72 5.96
C LEU A 69 -22.56 -6.70 7.02
N HIS A 70 -21.68 -5.77 7.38
CA HIS A 70 -21.99 -4.70 8.33
C HIS A 70 -23.15 -3.82 7.86
N TRP A 71 -23.25 -3.54 6.56
CA TRP A 71 -24.33 -2.74 5.97
C TRP A 71 -25.55 -3.56 5.54
N MET A 72 -25.55 -4.88 5.78
CA MET A 72 -26.58 -5.82 5.32
C MET A 72 -26.74 -5.88 3.80
N PHE A 73 -25.73 -5.46 3.04
CA PHE A 73 -25.69 -5.56 1.59
C PHE A 73 -25.32 -6.98 1.18
N LEU A 74 -26.03 -7.54 0.18
CA LEU A 74 -25.85 -8.94 -0.26
C LEU A 74 -25.96 -9.97 0.88
N PHE A 75 -26.66 -9.65 1.98
CA PHE A 75 -26.71 -10.48 3.18
C PHE A 75 -27.16 -11.92 2.89
N GLU A 76 -28.26 -12.10 2.16
CA GLU A 76 -28.76 -13.43 1.79
C GLU A 76 -27.75 -14.23 0.97
N PHE A 77 -27.06 -13.58 0.03
CA PHE A 77 -26.06 -14.23 -0.80
C PHE A 77 -24.84 -14.67 0.03
N LEU A 78 -24.34 -13.79 0.90
CA LEU A 78 -23.19 -14.06 1.78
C LEU A 78 -23.49 -15.17 2.80
N THR A 79 -24.73 -15.23 3.31
CA THR A 79 -25.15 -16.24 4.29
C THR A 79 -25.41 -17.61 3.68
N LYS A 80 -26.00 -17.67 2.48
CA LYS A 80 -26.33 -18.92 1.77
C LYS A 80 -25.12 -19.57 1.10
N THR A 81 -24.12 -18.80 0.66
CA THR A 81 -23.02 -19.33 -0.16
C THR A 81 -21.92 -19.97 0.70
N GLU A 82 -21.85 -21.30 0.72
CA GLU A 82 -20.88 -22.02 1.57
C GLU A 82 -19.42 -21.82 1.15
N SER A 83 -19.13 -21.69 -0.14
CA SER A 83 -17.74 -21.50 -0.63
C SER A 83 -17.08 -20.24 -0.05
N LEU A 84 -17.86 -19.18 0.16
CA LEU A 84 -17.37 -17.93 0.74
C LEU A 84 -16.87 -18.10 2.19
N ARG A 85 -17.43 -19.07 2.92
CA ARG A 85 -17.01 -19.38 4.30
C ARG A 85 -15.61 -19.99 4.37
N TYR A 86 -15.17 -20.67 3.32
CA TYR A 86 -13.80 -21.22 3.22
C TYR A 86 -12.82 -20.18 2.67
N ILE A 87 -13.28 -19.29 1.78
CA ILE A 87 -12.42 -18.29 1.13
C ILE A 87 -12.13 -17.09 2.04
N TYR A 88 -13.05 -16.72 2.93
CA TYR A 88 -12.93 -15.52 3.78
C TYR A 88 -11.59 -15.42 4.53
N ALA A 89 -11.31 -16.39 5.42
CA ALA A 89 -10.14 -16.36 6.29
C ALA A 89 -8.81 -16.34 5.51
N PRO A 90 -8.54 -17.27 4.55
CA PRO A 90 -7.28 -17.22 3.81
C PRO A 90 -7.16 -15.91 3.02
N LEU A 91 -8.20 -15.48 2.31
CA LEU A 91 -8.11 -14.30 1.46
C LEU A 91 -7.85 -13.02 2.26
N ILE A 92 -8.50 -12.84 3.41
CA ILE A 92 -8.31 -11.62 4.21
C ILE A 92 -6.90 -11.54 4.81
N TYR A 93 -6.40 -12.61 5.44
CA TYR A 93 -5.06 -12.60 6.04
C TYR A 93 -3.96 -12.55 4.99
N MET A 94 -4.11 -13.27 3.87
CA MET A 94 -3.14 -13.25 2.77
C MET A 94 -3.06 -11.87 2.12
N ALA A 95 -4.19 -11.26 1.78
CA ALA A 95 -4.21 -9.96 1.11
C ALA A 95 -3.71 -8.84 2.01
N MET A 96 -4.08 -8.84 3.30
CA MET A 96 -3.57 -7.84 4.25
C MET A 96 -2.05 -7.98 4.46
N LEU A 97 -1.53 -9.21 4.65
CA LEU A 97 -0.09 -9.41 4.81
C LEU A 97 0.69 -9.04 3.54
N ALA A 98 0.18 -9.42 2.37
CA ALA A 98 0.79 -9.08 1.09
C ALA A 98 0.87 -7.56 0.89
N SER A 99 -0.19 -6.82 1.26
CA SER A 99 -0.18 -5.34 1.20
C SER A 99 0.85 -4.73 2.16
N VAL A 100 0.90 -5.22 3.41
CA VAL A 100 1.90 -4.77 4.41
C VAL A 100 3.33 -5.02 3.93
N LEU A 101 3.63 -6.21 3.40
CA LEU A 101 4.93 -6.54 2.83
C LEU A 101 5.28 -5.65 1.65
N GLY A 102 4.31 -5.38 0.77
CA GLY A 102 4.46 -4.45 -0.36
C GLY A 102 4.85 -3.05 0.09
N CYS A 103 4.20 -2.56 1.15
CA CYS A 103 4.53 -1.27 1.76
C CYS A 103 5.96 -1.29 2.35
N THR A 104 6.35 -2.35 3.05
CA THR A 104 7.73 -2.46 3.58
C THR A 104 8.77 -2.53 2.46
N PHE A 105 8.49 -3.27 1.37
CA PHE A 105 9.39 -3.35 0.22
C PHE A 105 9.56 -2.00 -0.50
N THR A 106 8.52 -1.17 -0.61
CA THR A 106 8.69 0.18 -1.17
C THR A 106 9.52 1.09 -0.27
N VAL A 107 9.44 0.94 1.05
CA VAL A 107 10.34 1.64 1.99
C VAL A 107 11.78 1.16 1.83
N ILE A 108 12.02 -0.15 1.75
CA ILE A 108 13.37 -0.72 1.53
C ILE A 108 13.93 -0.25 0.19
N ASN A 109 13.15 -0.32 -0.89
CA ASN A 109 13.55 0.14 -2.22
C ASN A 109 14.01 1.62 -2.17
N ARG A 110 13.22 2.47 -1.51
CA ARG A 110 13.54 3.89 -1.34
C ARG A 110 14.77 4.12 -0.48
N TYR A 111 14.92 3.35 0.59
CA TYR A 111 16.11 3.38 1.44
C TYR A 111 17.37 3.06 0.63
N CYS A 112 17.35 1.96 -0.12
CA CYS A 112 18.49 1.55 -0.96
C CYS A 112 18.81 2.61 -2.02
N ALA A 113 17.79 3.13 -2.72
CA ALA A 113 18.00 4.16 -3.73
C ALA A 113 18.60 5.47 -3.18
N LEU A 114 18.19 5.91 -1.99
CA LEU A 114 18.66 7.17 -1.41
C LEU A 114 19.98 7.03 -0.65
N CYS A 115 20.19 5.92 0.06
CA CYS A 115 21.37 5.73 0.90
C CYS A 115 22.54 5.12 0.12
N TYR A 116 22.25 4.28 -0.88
CA TYR A 116 23.23 3.49 -1.63
C TYR A 116 22.99 3.59 -3.15
N ALA A 117 22.88 4.83 -3.67
CA ALA A 117 22.50 5.06 -5.07
C ALA A 117 23.35 4.32 -6.11
N VAL A 118 24.67 4.19 -5.89
CA VAL A 118 25.58 3.48 -6.81
C VAL A 118 25.29 1.97 -6.79
N ASP A 119 25.30 1.35 -5.60
CA ASP A 119 24.98 -0.07 -5.44
C ASP A 119 23.55 -0.41 -5.89
N PHE A 120 22.60 0.49 -5.66
CA PHE A 120 21.21 0.32 -6.07
C PHE A 120 21.13 0.19 -7.60
N ARG A 121 21.77 1.08 -8.35
CA ARG A 121 21.76 1.03 -9.82
C ARG A 121 22.42 -0.23 -10.38
N GLU A 122 23.45 -0.75 -9.72
CA GLU A 122 24.17 -1.94 -10.17
C GLU A 122 23.47 -3.25 -9.77
N LYS A 123 22.93 -3.33 -8.55
CA LYS A 123 22.43 -4.59 -7.96
C LYS A 123 20.90 -4.69 -7.99
N TRP A 124 20.19 -3.59 -7.90
CA TRP A 124 18.72 -3.57 -7.84
C TRP A 124 18.12 -3.63 -9.25
N THR A 125 18.16 -4.82 -9.83
CA THR A 125 17.63 -5.09 -11.17
C THR A 125 16.12 -5.38 -11.14
N ASN A 126 15.47 -5.33 -12.32
CA ASN A 126 14.06 -5.75 -12.46
C ASN A 126 13.83 -7.18 -11.93
N ASN A 127 14.81 -8.07 -12.05
CA ASN A 127 14.73 -9.44 -11.53
C ASN A 127 14.60 -9.48 -10.01
N VAL A 128 15.31 -8.60 -9.30
CA VAL A 128 15.18 -8.45 -7.85
C VAL A 128 13.78 -7.95 -7.49
N SER A 129 13.27 -6.95 -8.22
CA SER A 129 11.90 -6.47 -8.02
C SER A 129 10.85 -7.57 -8.23
N PHE A 130 10.96 -8.37 -9.30
CA PHE A 130 10.05 -9.49 -9.53
C PHE A 130 10.17 -10.58 -8.47
N CYS A 131 11.39 -10.87 -7.99
CA CYS A 131 11.62 -11.81 -6.89
C CYS A 131 10.94 -11.34 -5.60
N LEU A 132 11.06 -10.06 -5.26
CA LEU A 132 10.39 -9.46 -4.09
C LEU A 132 8.86 -9.51 -4.24
N ILE A 133 8.31 -9.24 -5.43
CA ILE A 133 6.87 -9.34 -5.68
C ILE A 133 6.40 -10.81 -5.57
N ALA A 134 7.17 -11.76 -6.11
CA ALA A 134 6.85 -13.18 -5.96
C ALA A 134 6.85 -13.57 -4.48
N PHE A 135 7.83 -13.13 -3.70
CA PHE A 135 7.87 -13.34 -2.26
C PHE A 135 6.67 -12.70 -1.54
N GLN A 136 6.30 -11.47 -1.91
CA GLN A 136 5.15 -10.74 -1.37
C GLN A 136 3.83 -11.51 -1.52
N ILE A 137 3.70 -12.34 -2.55
CA ILE A 137 2.50 -13.15 -2.82
C ILE A 137 2.62 -14.56 -2.21
N ILE A 138 3.74 -15.24 -2.46
CA ILE A 138 3.92 -16.64 -2.06
C ILE A 138 4.03 -16.77 -0.54
N PHE A 139 4.72 -15.84 0.13
CA PHE A 139 4.95 -15.93 1.57
C PHE A 139 3.64 -15.86 2.38
N PRO A 140 2.72 -14.90 2.15
CA PRO A 140 1.41 -14.91 2.80
C PRO A 140 0.59 -16.16 2.53
N ILE A 141 0.61 -16.69 1.30
CA ILE A 141 -0.10 -17.93 0.95
C ILE A 141 0.43 -19.08 1.78
N ALA A 142 1.75 -19.23 1.89
CA ALA A 142 2.37 -20.27 2.70
C ALA A 142 2.03 -20.10 4.19
N ALA A 143 2.18 -18.88 4.72
CA ALA A 143 1.96 -18.56 6.14
C ALA A 143 0.51 -18.84 6.60
N PHE A 144 -0.47 -18.63 5.73
CA PHE A 144 -1.90 -18.79 6.05
C PHE A 144 -2.57 -19.95 5.31
N SER A 145 -1.80 -20.86 4.72
CA SER A 145 -2.32 -22.02 3.97
C SER A 145 -3.26 -22.91 4.80
N PHE A 146 -3.03 -23.03 6.10
CA PHE A 146 -3.89 -23.80 7.00
C PHE A 146 -5.33 -23.26 7.08
N ASN A 147 -5.56 -21.98 6.76
CA ASN A 147 -6.92 -21.42 6.76
C ASN A 147 -7.82 -21.99 5.66
N PHE A 148 -7.27 -22.54 4.57
CA PHE A 148 -8.09 -23.16 3.52
C PHE A 148 -8.91 -24.35 4.02
N PHE A 149 -8.46 -25.01 5.09
CA PHE A 149 -9.15 -26.16 5.68
C PHE A 149 -10.12 -25.77 6.80
N ASN A 150 -10.20 -24.49 7.16
CA ASN A 150 -10.97 -24.01 8.30
C ASN A 150 -12.19 -23.19 7.84
N ARG A 151 -13.39 -23.68 8.16
CA ARG A 151 -14.65 -23.03 7.81
C ARG A 151 -14.93 -21.84 8.73
N SER A 152 -15.20 -20.68 8.15
CA SER A 152 -15.68 -19.50 8.88
C SER A 152 -17.22 -19.53 9.04
N THR A 153 -17.73 -18.86 10.06
CA THR A 153 -19.18 -18.71 10.30
C THR A 153 -19.55 -17.23 10.30
N ILE A 154 -20.81 -16.93 10.00
CA ILE A 154 -21.35 -15.58 10.17
C ILE A 154 -22.11 -15.57 11.49
N ILE A 155 -21.80 -14.60 12.34
CA ILE A 155 -22.49 -14.37 13.61
C ILE A 155 -23.09 -12.98 13.64
N TYR A 156 -24.15 -12.83 14.43
CA TYR A 156 -24.71 -11.54 14.79
C TYR A 156 -24.15 -11.11 16.14
N VAL A 157 -23.64 -9.88 16.23
CA VAL A 157 -23.11 -9.31 17.47
C VAL A 157 -24.11 -8.29 17.99
N GLU A 158 -24.86 -8.69 19.03
CA GLU A 158 -25.95 -7.89 19.60
C GLU A 158 -25.47 -6.54 20.12
N THR A 159 -24.33 -6.50 20.83
CA THR A 159 -23.73 -5.29 21.42
C THR A 159 -23.55 -4.14 20.43
N PHE A 160 -23.29 -4.48 19.17
CA PHE A 160 -23.02 -3.51 18.12
C PHE A 160 -24.03 -3.56 16.95
N ASN A 161 -25.03 -4.45 17.03
CA ASN A 161 -26.07 -4.64 16.03
C ASN A 161 -25.55 -4.85 14.59
N PHE A 162 -24.60 -5.77 14.38
CA PHE A 162 -24.11 -6.10 13.02
C PHE A 162 -23.72 -7.57 12.86
N TYR A 163 -23.58 -7.99 11.61
CA TYR A 163 -23.13 -9.33 11.24
C TYR A 163 -21.68 -9.32 10.78
N LEU A 164 -20.92 -10.37 11.12
CA LEU A 164 -19.53 -10.52 10.70
C LEU A 164 -19.14 -11.97 10.48
N PHE A 165 -18.14 -12.18 9.61
CA PHE A 165 -17.46 -13.47 9.52
C PHE A 165 -16.47 -13.66 10.67
N THR A 166 -16.60 -14.78 11.38
CA THR A 166 -15.71 -15.20 12.45
C THR A 166 -15.13 -16.59 12.18
N ILE A 167 -13.98 -16.87 12.77
CA ILE A 167 -13.37 -18.20 12.75
C ILE A 167 -13.75 -18.87 14.07
N PRO A 168 -14.60 -19.91 14.05
CA PRO A 168 -15.14 -20.51 15.28
C PRO A 168 -14.07 -21.25 16.10
N SER A 169 -13.00 -21.72 15.45
CA SER A 169 -11.90 -22.41 16.13
C SER A 169 -11.01 -21.42 16.87
N TYR A 170 -11.01 -21.49 18.21
CA TYR A 170 -10.15 -20.69 19.08
C TYR A 170 -8.67 -20.82 18.70
N THR A 171 -8.19 -22.05 18.51
CA THR A 171 -6.78 -22.32 18.16
C THR A 171 -6.40 -21.67 16.83
N VAL A 172 -7.25 -21.79 15.81
CA VAL A 172 -6.98 -21.23 14.48
C VAL A 172 -6.99 -19.70 14.54
N SER A 173 -7.94 -19.12 15.27
CA SER A 173 -7.99 -17.67 15.50
C SER A 173 -6.73 -17.18 16.23
N MET A 174 -6.31 -17.87 17.29
CA MET A 174 -5.09 -17.54 18.04
C MET A 174 -3.85 -17.61 17.14
N VAL A 175 -3.68 -18.69 16.37
CA VAL A 175 -2.55 -18.89 15.45
C VAL A 175 -2.53 -17.82 14.36
N ASN A 176 -3.68 -17.45 13.79
CA ASN A 176 -3.75 -16.37 12.81
C ASN A 176 -3.25 -15.04 13.38
N ASN A 177 -3.76 -14.65 14.55
CA ASN A 177 -3.45 -13.36 15.15
C ASN A 177 -1.99 -13.29 15.63
N ILE A 178 -1.42 -14.36 16.20
CA ILE A 178 -0.01 -14.35 16.62
C ILE A 178 0.93 -14.28 15.42
N ILE A 179 0.71 -15.09 14.37
CA ILE A 179 1.53 -15.04 13.15
C ILE A 179 1.46 -13.64 12.54
N PHE A 180 0.25 -13.11 12.40
CA PHE A 180 0.05 -11.81 11.76
C PHE A 180 0.63 -10.66 12.59
N ALA A 181 0.43 -10.65 13.91
CA ALA A 181 1.01 -9.64 14.80
C ALA A 181 2.55 -9.69 14.79
N THR A 182 3.16 -10.87 14.83
CA THR A 182 4.62 -11.00 14.76
C THR A 182 5.18 -10.49 13.43
N LEU A 183 4.55 -10.83 12.30
CA LEU A 183 5.01 -10.39 10.99
C LEU A 183 4.84 -8.87 10.79
N ILE A 184 3.70 -8.32 11.21
CA ILE A 184 3.48 -6.87 11.17
C ILE A 184 4.47 -6.15 12.09
N PHE A 185 4.76 -6.68 13.28
CA PHE A 185 5.78 -6.12 14.17
C PHE A 185 7.15 -5.99 13.48
N LEU A 186 7.61 -7.05 12.81
CA LEU A 186 8.88 -7.05 12.08
C LEU A 186 8.87 -6.04 10.91
N CYS A 187 7.76 -5.98 10.16
CA CYS A 187 7.57 -5.03 9.08
C CYS A 187 7.58 -3.59 9.59
N THR A 188 6.87 -3.30 10.67
CA THR A 188 6.79 -1.99 11.32
C THR A 188 8.15 -1.55 11.86
N LEU A 189 8.88 -2.45 12.54
CA LEU A 189 10.22 -2.16 13.03
C LEU A 189 11.17 -1.78 11.89
N THR A 190 11.14 -2.57 10.81
CA THR A 190 11.95 -2.32 9.61
C THR A 190 11.59 -0.97 8.97
N THR A 191 10.29 -0.69 8.80
CA THR A 191 9.79 0.58 8.26
C THR A 191 10.24 1.77 9.11
N ILE A 192 10.15 1.69 10.44
CA ILE A 192 10.60 2.76 11.36
C ILE A 192 12.10 3.00 11.20
N LEU A 193 12.92 1.95 11.28
CA LEU A 193 14.38 2.07 11.19
C LEU A 193 14.79 2.68 9.85
N MET A 194 14.24 2.19 8.74
CA MET A 194 14.56 2.70 7.40
C MET A 194 14.07 4.14 7.20
N ASN A 195 12.86 4.48 7.63
CA ASN A 195 12.33 5.86 7.53
C ASN A 195 13.17 6.85 8.35
N ILE A 196 13.66 6.48 9.53
CA ILE A 196 14.57 7.32 10.32
C ILE A 196 15.88 7.57 9.57
N ILE A 197 16.46 6.53 8.95
CA ILE A 197 17.72 6.68 8.21
C ILE A 197 17.51 7.50 6.93
N ILE A 198 16.44 7.23 6.19
CA ILE A 198 16.02 8.02 5.03
C ILE A 198 15.88 9.48 5.43
N PHE A 199 15.17 9.78 6.51
CA PHE A 199 14.95 11.14 6.98
C PHE A 199 16.26 11.88 7.30
N LYS A 200 17.19 11.22 8.02
CA LYS A 200 18.51 11.80 8.33
C LYS A 200 19.32 12.07 7.07
N LYS A 201 19.41 11.09 6.17
CA LYS A 201 20.18 11.21 4.92
C LYS A 201 19.59 12.28 4.01
N PHE A 202 18.28 12.26 3.84
CA PHE A 202 17.54 13.20 2.99
C PHE A 202 17.62 14.63 3.53
N SER A 203 17.55 14.80 4.86
CA SER A 203 17.74 16.11 5.48
C SER A 203 19.11 16.70 5.18
N LYS A 204 20.18 15.89 5.30
CA LYS A 204 21.56 16.30 4.98
C LYS A 204 21.74 16.67 3.50
N ILE A 205 21.11 15.93 2.59
CA ILE A 205 21.15 16.25 1.15
C ILE A 205 20.46 17.59 0.86
N MET A 206 19.37 17.89 1.57
CA MET A 206 18.53 19.06 1.33
C MET A 206 19.00 20.35 2.02
N GLU A 207 20.03 20.30 2.89
CA GLU A 207 20.55 21.48 3.59
C GLU A 207 21.03 22.60 2.63
N ASN A 208 21.55 22.23 1.46
CA ASN A 208 22.13 23.17 0.49
C ASN A 208 21.26 23.39 -0.76
N VAL A 209 19.97 23.02 -0.71
CA VAL A 209 19.08 23.05 -1.88
C VAL A 209 18.07 24.21 -1.75
N SER A 210 17.57 24.69 -2.90
CA SER A 210 16.60 25.79 -2.97
C SER A 210 15.31 25.52 -2.17
N GLU A 211 14.65 26.59 -1.71
CA GLU A 211 13.39 26.54 -0.94
C GLU A 211 12.29 25.69 -1.60
N LYS A 212 12.22 25.65 -2.94
CA LYS A 212 11.23 24.84 -3.66
C LYS A 212 11.41 23.33 -3.43
N GLU A 213 12.65 22.86 -3.31
CA GLU A 213 12.94 21.44 -3.00
C GLU A 213 12.70 21.12 -1.52
N LYS A 214 12.81 22.12 -0.62
CA LYS A 214 12.45 21.96 0.79
C LYS A 214 10.97 21.63 0.98
N HIS A 215 10.07 22.09 0.11
CA HIS A 215 8.65 21.69 0.20
C HIS A 215 8.46 20.19 -0.07
N LYS A 216 9.18 19.61 -1.04
CA LYS A 216 9.13 18.16 -1.30
C LYS A 216 9.62 17.35 -0.10
N LYS A 217 10.63 17.84 0.62
CA LYS A 217 11.08 17.24 1.89
C LYS A 217 9.97 17.14 2.92
N HIS A 218 9.21 18.22 3.12
CA HIS A 218 8.13 18.22 4.10
C HIS A 218 7.03 17.24 3.72
N LEU A 219 6.63 17.21 2.44
CA LEU A 219 5.66 16.23 1.93
C LEU A 219 6.15 14.80 2.15
N MET A 220 7.43 14.53 1.88
CA MET A 220 8.01 13.19 2.04
C MET A 220 8.02 12.77 3.51
N MET A 221 8.32 13.71 4.40
CA MET A 221 8.28 13.48 5.84
C MET A 221 6.87 13.18 6.33
N ILE A 222 5.88 13.95 5.89
CA ILE A 222 4.47 13.73 6.22
C ILE A 222 4.03 12.34 5.75
N TYR A 223 4.37 11.95 4.52
CA TYR A 223 4.10 10.60 4.01
C TYR A 223 4.72 9.51 4.89
N MET A 224 6.01 9.64 5.24
CA MET A 224 6.71 8.65 6.07
C MET A 224 6.09 8.56 7.46
N ILE A 225 5.68 9.69 8.04
CA ILE A 225 5.00 9.73 9.34
C ILE A 225 3.64 9.04 9.26
N ILE A 226 2.80 9.40 8.28
CA ILE A 226 1.47 8.81 8.09
C ILE A 226 1.57 7.30 7.93
N THR A 227 2.41 6.83 7.00
CA THR A 227 2.59 5.39 6.76
C THR A 227 3.14 4.65 7.97
N THR A 228 4.09 5.24 8.70
CA THR A 228 4.63 4.67 9.93
C THR A 228 3.57 4.58 11.03
N ILE A 229 2.77 5.64 11.21
CA ILE A 229 1.65 5.64 12.17
C ILE A 229 0.64 4.56 11.80
N CYS A 230 0.24 4.46 10.53
CA CYS A 230 -0.67 3.39 10.09
C CYS A 230 -0.12 2.00 10.39
N MET A 231 1.17 1.75 10.16
CA MET A 231 1.83 0.48 10.46
C MET A 231 1.91 0.18 11.97
N ILE A 232 2.17 1.19 12.80
CA ILE A 232 2.14 1.07 14.27
C ILE A 232 0.73 0.77 14.74
N THR A 233 -0.27 1.51 14.27
CA THR A 233 -1.68 1.29 14.66
C THR A 233 -2.16 -0.10 14.22
N LEU A 234 -1.78 -0.56 13.03
CA LEU A 234 -2.08 -1.91 12.56
C LEU A 234 -1.43 -2.97 13.46
N PHE A 235 -0.17 -2.79 13.86
CA PHE A 235 0.48 -3.68 14.82
C PHE A 235 -0.26 -3.72 16.17
N VAL A 236 -0.57 -2.55 16.73
CA VAL A 236 -1.26 -2.43 18.02
C VAL A 236 -2.64 -3.08 17.95
N GLU A 237 -3.38 -2.90 16.86
CA GLU A 237 -4.68 -3.52 16.66
C GLU A 237 -4.59 -5.05 16.65
N GLN A 238 -3.67 -5.62 15.86
CA GLN A 238 -3.52 -7.09 15.79
C GLN A 238 -3.01 -7.68 17.11
N PHE A 239 -2.13 -6.97 17.80
CA PHE A 239 -1.67 -7.38 19.14
C PHE A 239 -2.80 -7.30 20.18
N ALA A 240 -3.61 -6.25 20.16
CA ALA A 240 -4.78 -6.13 21.03
C ALA A 240 -5.78 -7.26 20.76
N ARG A 241 -6.02 -7.58 19.48
CA ARG A 241 -6.90 -8.68 19.08
C ARG A 241 -6.41 -10.03 19.62
N PHE A 242 -5.10 -10.29 19.53
CA PHE A 242 -4.48 -11.46 20.16
C PHE A 242 -4.73 -11.51 21.68
N LEU A 243 -4.50 -10.40 22.39
CA LEU A 243 -4.73 -10.32 23.84
C LEU A 243 -6.19 -10.54 24.21
N PHE A 244 -7.14 -9.93 23.48
CA PHE A 244 -8.57 -10.11 23.74
C PHE A 244 -9.04 -11.55 23.52
N ILE A 245 -8.46 -12.26 22.55
CA ILE A 245 -8.71 -13.70 22.37
C ILE A 245 -8.23 -14.47 23.62
N GLN A 246 -7.03 -14.19 24.14
CA GLN A 246 -6.53 -14.85 25.36
C GLN A 246 -7.41 -14.58 26.58
N LEU A 247 -7.89 -13.35 26.71
CA LEU A 247 -8.78 -12.92 27.80
C LEU A 247 -10.24 -13.33 27.59
N LYS A 248 -10.56 -14.03 26.47
CA LYS A 248 -11.93 -14.44 26.09
C LYS A 248 -12.91 -13.27 25.97
N MET A 249 -12.43 -12.08 25.62
CA MET A 249 -13.22 -10.86 25.42
C MET A 249 -13.66 -10.75 23.95
N TYR A 250 -14.58 -11.61 23.52
CA TYR A 250 -14.96 -11.70 22.10
C TYR A 250 -15.58 -10.42 21.53
N ASP A 251 -16.37 -9.68 22.30
CA ASP A 251 -16.92 -8.39 21.85
C ASP A 251 -15.81 -7.39 21.50
N ALA A 252 -14.73 -7.37 22.29
CA ALA A 252 -13.58 -6.53 21.99
C ALA A 252 -12.86 -6.97 20.71
N VAL A 253 -12.75 -8.28 20.46
CA VAL A 253 -12.21 -8.84 19.19
C VAL A 253 -13.04 -8.41 17.99
N TYR A 254 -14.37 -8.35 18.12
CA TYR A 254 -15.24 -7.90 17.05
C TYR A 254 -15.13 -6.39 16.83
N PHE A 255 -14.96 -5.62 17.90
CA PHE A 255 -14.75 -4.19 17.83
C PHE A 255 -13.44 -3.82 17.11
N THR A 256 -12.35 -4.60 17.28
CA THR A 256 -11.07 -4.27 16.62
C THR A 256 -11.11 -4.37 15.10
N ALA A 257 -12.13 -5.00 14.51
CA ALA A 257 -12.33 -5.01 13.07
C ALA A 257 -12.66 -3.61 12.50
N PHE A 258 -13.28 -2.72 13.28
CA PHE A 258 -13.68 -1.39 12.80
C PHE A 258 -12.50 -0.46 12.48
N PRO A 259 -11.46 -0.33 13.34
CA PRO A 259 -10.25 0.42 13.00
C PRO A 259 -9.64 0.06 11.64
N LEU A 260 -9.68 -1.22 11.24
CA LEU A 260 -9.13 -1.67 9.95
C LEU A 260 -9.81 -1.01 8.75
N PHE A 261 -11.08 -0.61 8.87
CA PHE A 261 -11.81 0.11 7.82
C PHE A 261 -11.20 1.47 7.49
N TRP A 262 -10.43 2.03 8.41
CA TRP A 262 -9.79 3.35 8.31
C TRP A 262 -8.28 3.23 8.07
N ILE A 263 -7.61 2.34 8.81
CA ILE A 263 -6.15 2.17 8.74
C ILE A 263 -5.72 1.70 7.35
N LEU A 264 -6.34 0.65 6.82
CA LEU A 264 -5.93 0.04 5.55
C LEU A 264 -6.14 0.99 4.36
N PRO A 265 -7.27 1.72 4.25
CA PRO A 265 -7.45 2.67 3.16
C PRO A 265 -6.51 3.87 3.22
N ILE A 266 -6.19 4.39 4.41
CA ILE A 266 -5.20 5.45 4.54
C ILE A 266 -3.81 4.94 4.11
N LEU A 267 -3.44 3.73 4.55
CA LEU A 267 -2.15 3.12 4.20
C LEU A 267 -2.01 2.91 2.68
N THR A 268 -3.04 2.37 2.02
CA THR A 268 -3.03 2.07 0.58
C THR A 268 -3.11 3.34 -0.28
N LEU A 269 -3.88 4.35 0.13
CA LEU A 269 -4.03 5.60 -0.64
C LEU A 269 -2.90 6.60 -0.41
N ALA A 270 -2.11 6.46 0.67
CA ALA A 270 -0.99 7.35 0.92
C ALA A 270 0.00 7.37 -0.25
N GLN A 271 0.42 6.20 -0.75
CA GLN A 271 1.42 6.08 -1.80
C GLN A 271 1.05 6.76 -3.15
N PRO A 272 -0.10 6.47 -3.79
CA PRO A 272 -0.48 7.11 -5.06
C PRO A 272 -0.63 8.62 -4.92
N VAL A 273 -1.29 9.09 -3.86
CA VAL A 273 -1.47 10.52 -3.60
C VAL A 273 -0.13 11.22 -3.46
N THR A 274 0.80 10.66 -2.68
CA THR A 274 2.10 11.29 -2.46
C THR A 274 2.99 11.24 -3.69
N THR A 275 2.93 10.16 -4.46
CA THR A 275 3.67 10.04 -5.72
C THR A 275 3.26 11.15 -6.70
N LEU A 276 1.95 11.41 -6.84
CA LEU A 276 1.43 12.45 -7.74
C LEU A 276 1.76 13.87 -7.26
N ILE A 277 1.76 14.10 -5.95
CA ILE A 277 2.08 15.41 -5.38
C ILE A 277 3.59 15.70 -5.51
N MET A 278 4.45 14.74 -5.15
CA MET A 278 5.91 14.95 -5.10
C MET A 278 6.57 15.09 -6.47
N SER A 279 6.13 14.30 -7.44
CA SER A 279 6.77 14.26 -8.75
C SER A 279 6.02 15.10 -9.78
N LYS A 280 6.54 16.31 -10.06
CA LYS A 280 6.03 17.18 -11.13
C LYS A 280 6.00 16.44 -12.48
N TYR A 281 7.05 15.67 -12.76
CA TYR A 281 7.15 14.90 -14.00
C TYR A 281 6.06 13.83 -14.10
N MET A 282 5.84 13.04 -13.04
CA MET A 282 4.81 12.01 -13.04
C MET A 282 3.41 12.61 -13.12
N ARG A 283 3.18 13.74 -12.44
CA ARG A 283 1.91 14.48 -12.53
C ARG A 283 1.65 15.01 -13.94
N GLN A 284 2.64 15.63 -14.56
CA GLN A 284 2.52 16.09 -15.95
C GLN A 284 2.26 14.92 -16.89
N TYR A 285 3.04 13.84 -16.77
CA TYR A 285 2.86 12.64 -17.58
C TYR A 285 1.45 12.04 -17.40
N PHE A 286 0.96 11.91 -16.17
CA PHE A 286 -0.40 11.43 -15.87
C PHE A 286 -1.48 12.32 -16.50
N ILE A 287 -1.35 13.63 -16.33
CA ILE A 287 -2.30 14.60 -16.86
C ILE A 287 -2.31 14.54 -18.40
N LEU A 288 -1.15 14.44 -19.03
CA LEU A 288 -1.05 14.30 -20.48
C LEU A 288 -1.61 12.98 -20.98
N PHE A 289 -1.36 11.87 -20.28
CA PHE A 289 -1.86 10.56 -20.68
C PHE A 289 -3.40 10.53 -20.79
N TYR A 290 -4.11 11.08 -19.81
CA TYR A 290 -5.59 11.03 -19.77
C TYR A 290 -6.28 12.24 -20.39
N PHE A 291 -5.66 13.43 -20.33
CA PHE A 291 -6.30 14.70 -20.67
C PHE A 291 -5.63 15.44 -21.83
N HIS A 292 -4.83 14.77 -22.67
CA HIS A 292 -4.13 15.44 -23.80
C HIS A 292 -5.08 16.23 -24.71
N ASN A 293 -6.30 15.72 -24.94
CA ASN A 293 -7.31 16.36 -25.78
C ASN A 293 -7.86 17.67 -25.19
N ILE A 294 -7.80 17.83 -23.86
CA ILE A 294 -8.40 18.96 -23.15
C ILE A 294 -7.36 20.07 -22.91
N ILE A 295 -6.08 19.72 -22.89
CA ILE A 295 -5.02 20.66 -22.50
C ILE A 295 -4.49 21.42 -23.71
N PRO A 296 -4.50 22.77 -23.70
CA PRO A 296 -3.98 23.56 -24.80
C PRO A 296 -2.50 23.25 -25.06
N LYS A 297 -2.14 23.02 -26.33
CA LYS A 297 -0.76 22.71 -26.75
C LYS A 297 0.30 23.72 -26.26
N ARG A 298 -0.09 24.95 -25.90
CA ARG A 298 0.80 26.00 -25.37
C ARG A 298 1.29 25.75 -23.94
N VAL A 299 0.68 24.84 -23.19
CA VAL A 299 1.05 24.52 -21.79
C VAL A 299 1.91 23.25 -21.72
N LEU A 300 2.12 22.56 -22.84
CA LEU A 300 3.01 21.42 -22.91
C LEU A 300 4.45 21.91 -22.71
N PRO A 301 5.20 21.39 -21.72
CA PRO A 301 6.64 21.63 -21.69
C PRO A 301 7.22 21.13 -23.01
N ASP A 302 8.01 21.95 -23.69
CA ASP A 302 8.60 21.60 -24.99
C ASP A 302 9.23 20.20 -24.89
N GLU A 303 8.95 19.31 -25.86
CA GLU A 303 9.59 17.99 -25.93
C GLU A 303 11.12 18.08 -25.80
N LYS A 304 11.69 19.21 -26.21
CA LYS A 304 13.11 19.56 -26.02
C LYS A 304 13.50 19.75 -24.55
N GLU A 305 12.66 20.31 -23.68
CA GLU A 305 12.93 20.36 -22.22
C GLU A 305 12.81 18.98 -21.57
N MET A 306 11.85 18.14 -21.97
CA MET A 306 11.75 16.76 -21.48
C MET A 306 12.98 15.92 -21.88
N ASN A 307 13.49 16.09 -23.10
CA ASN A 307 14.71 15.42 -23.57
C ASN A 307 16.00 16.04 -22.99
N ASN A 308 16.03 17.36 -22.76
CA ASN A 308 17.19 18.03 -22.15
C ASN A 308 17.33 17.72 -20.66
N THR A 309 16.24 17.54 -19.92
CA THR A 309 16.28 17.14 -18.50
C THR A 309 16.93 15.75 -18.34
N LYS A 310 16.70 14.84 -19.30
CA LYS A 310 17.42 13.56 -19.40
C LYS A 310 18.91 13.77 -19.71
N SER A 311 19.25 14.62 -20.68
CA SER A 311 20.66 14.86 -21.03
C SER A 311 21.49 15.55 -19.93
N ILE A 312 20.86 16.41 -19.10
CA ILE A 312 21.51 17.11 -17.98
C ILE A 312 21.66 16.17 -16.77
N SER A 313 20.73 15.25 -16.56
CA SER A 313 20.87 14.13 -15.61
C SER A 313 22.09 13.27 -15.96
N ASP A 314 22.26 12.92 -17.23
CA ASP A 314 23.38 12.09 -17.68
C ASP A 314 24.74 12.81 -17.60
N LYS A 315 24.80 14.11 -17.98
CA LYS A 315 26.03 14.91 -17.91
C LYS A 315 26.41 15.36 -16.49
N LYS A 316 25.49 15.40 -15.52
CA LYS A 316 25.79 15.67 -14.11
C LYS A 316 25.99 14.41 -13.25
N SER A 317 25.99 13.20 -13.84
CA SER A 317 26.04 11.91 -13.13
C SER A 317 27.33 11.59 -12.34
N LYS A 318 28.20 12.58 -12.08
CA LYS A 318 29.15 12.54 -10.94
C LYS A 318 28.57 13.12 -9.64
N LYS A 319 27.36 13.67 -9.65
CA LYS A 319 26.58 14.01 -8.44
C LYS A 319 25.29 13.19 -8.42
N PRO A 320 24.91 12.62 -7.26
CA PRO A 320 23.76 11.72 -7.17
C PRO A 320 22.47 12.48 -7.48
N VAL A 321 21.84 12.13 -8.60
CA VAL A 321 20.52 12.63 -9.00
C VAL A 321 19.48 11.92 -8.14
N SER A 322 19.16 12.48 -6.98
CA SER A 322 18.15 11.93 -6.06
C SER A 322 16.71 12.34 -6.41
N ALA A 323 16.48 12.96 -7.57
CA ALA A 323 15.22 13.65 -7.86
C ALA A 323 14.14 12.74 -8.48
N LEU A 324 14.49 11.55 -8.97
CA LEU A 324 13.58 10.67 -9.70
C LEU A 324 13.20 9.38 -8.97
N VAL A 325 13.87 9.06 -7.85
CA VAL A 325 13.55 7.88 -7.02
C VAL A 325 12.69 8.25 -5.80
N LEU A 326 11.95 9.37 -5.89
CA LEU A 326 11.10 9.91 -4.82
C LEU A 326 9.61 9.80 -5.18
#